data_AF-A0A803Q605-F1
#
_entry.id   AF-A0A803Q605-F1
#
_cell.length_a   1.000
_cell.length_b   1.000
_cell.length_c   1.000
_cell.angle_alpha   90.00
_cell.angle_beta   90.00
_cell.angle_gamma   90.00
#
_symmetry.space_group_name_H-M   'P 1'
#
loop_
_entity.id
_entity.type
_entity.pdbx_description
1 polymer ?
#
loop_
_entity_poly.entity_id
_entity_poly.type
_entity_poly.pdbx_seq_one_letter_code
_entity_poly.pdbx_strand_id
1 'polypeptide(L)'
;MNILQPSSSSMQSFRHGCTIGVWQRSRLRPPFHRPSSSLSNLAFDSSIIRQKSTSVAGKRVSPVLHTVAAYSGDKDYIADPPAKALRRILESPGIYQGPACFDALSAKLVERAGFEFCFTSGFSISAARLGLPDTGFISFGEMIEQGRLITEAVSIPVIGDGDNGYGNAMNVKRTVKSYIRAGFAGIILEDQVSPKACGHTQGRKVVSREEAVMRIKAAVDARKESGSDIVIVARTDSRQAVSFDESLWRSRAFADAGADVLFIDALTSKEEMKAFCETAPLVPKMVCHVYMFCKILINGQIIFC
;
A
#
# COMPACT_ATOMS: atom_id res chain seq x y z
N MET A 1 28.92 -37.45 44.79
CA MET A 1 27.69 -37.52 45.60
C MET A 1 27.96 -36.82 46.91
N ASN A 2 27.42 -35.61 47.10
CA ASN A 2 26.91 -35.13 48.38
C ASN A 2 26.30 -33.73 48.24
N ILE A 3 25.25 -33.57 49.04
CA ILE A 3 24.21 -32.55 49.08
C ILE A 3 24.71 -31.34 49.89
N LEU A 4 24.42 -30.12 49.41
CA LEU A 4 24.29 -28.92 50.24
C LEU A 4 23.11 -28.07 49.71
N GLN A 5 22.10 -27.87 50.56
CA GLN A 5 21.06 -26.83 50.49
C GLN A 5 21.34 -25.80 51.63
N PRO A 6 20.52 -24.74 51.86
CA PRO A 6 20.14 -23.61 50.99
C PRO A 6 20.34 -22.24 51.70
N SER A 7 20.17 -21.10 51.02
CA SER A 7 19.57 -19.88 51.62
C SER A 7 19.14 -18.85 50.56
N SER A 8 18.14 -18.06 50.97
CA SER A 8 17.10 -17.33 50.25
C SER A 8 17.47 -15.94 49.70
N SER A 9 16.83 -15.53 48.60
CA SER A 9 16.05 -14.26 48.56
C SER A 9 15.31 -14.01 47.23
N SER A 10 14.08 -13.51 47.37
CA SER A 10 13.15 -12.88 46.41
C SER A 10 12.51 -13.72 45.29
N MET A 11 11.35 -14.29 45.63
CA MET A 11 10.20 -14.49 44.73
C MET A 11 9.76 -13.16 44.11
N GLN A 12 9.46 -13.16 42.82
CA GLN A 12 8.19 -12.64 42.31
C GLN A 12 7.88 -13.25 40.94
N SER A 13 7.04 -14.28 40.97
CA SER A 13 6.27 -14.72 39.81
C SER A 13 5.11 -13.73 39.60
N PHE A 14 4.94 -13.23 38.38
CA PHE A 14 3.65 -12.69 37.95
C PHE A 14 3.18 -13.43 36.70
N ARG A 15 2.30 -14.41 36.94
CA ARG A 15 1.32 -14.89 35.95
C ARG A 15 0.18 -13.86 35.90
N HIS A 16 -0.08 -13.25 34.76
CA HIS A 16 -1.40 -12.75 34.34
C HIS A 16 -1.36 -12.76 32.80
N GLY A 17 -2.17 -13.52 32.08
CA GLY A 17 -3.62 -13.49 32.14
C GLY A 17 -4.11 -12.42 31.16
N CYS A 18 -4.20 -12.75 29.87
CA CYS A 18 -4.87 -11.92 28.87
C CYS A 18 -6.35 -11.88 29.25
N THR A 19 -6.73 -10.83 29.96
CA THR A 19 -8.09 -10.64 30.47
C THR A 19 -8.80 -9.74 29.49
N ILE A 20 -9.90 -10.25 28.94
CA ILE A 20 -10.85 -9.51 28.11
C ILE A 20 -11.47 -8.43 29.00
N GLY A 21 -11.04 -7.19 28.81
CA GLY A 21 -11.61 -6.01 29.46
C GLY A 21 -12.82 -5.52 28.69
N VAL A 22 -14.01 -5.94 29.13
CA VAL A 22 -15.29 -5.34 28.74
C VAL A 22 -15.37 -3.94 29.34
N TRP A 23 -15.30 -2.89 28.51
CA TRP A 23 -15.58 -1.52 28.95
C TRP A 23 -17.05 -1.18 28.76
N GLN A 24 -17.70 -0.97 29.90
CA GLN A 24 -19.11 -0.68 30.10
C GLN A 24 -19.41 0.77 29.64
N ARG A 25 -20.35 0.93 28.69
CA ARG A 25 -20.79 2.24 28.19
C ARG A 25 -21.51 3.02 29.30
N SER A 26 -20.96 4.16 29.70
CA SER A 26 -21.68 5.20 30.43
C SER A 26 -22.62 5.95 29.46
N ARG A 27 -23.88 6.06 29.89
CA ARG A 27 -24.97 6.73 29.18
C ARG A 27 -24.81 8.24 29.28
N LEU A 28 -24.87 8.96 28.17
CA LEU A 28 -25.57 10.25 28.04
C LEU A 28 -25.98 10.45 26.55
N ARG A 29 -27.30 10.50 26.28
CA ARG A 29 -27.91 10.97 25.02
C ARG A 29 -28.54 12.35 25.27
N PRO A 30 -28.67 13.18 24.23
CA PRO A 30 -29.86 14.01 24.03
C PRO A 30 -30.61 13.64 22.73
N PRO A 31 -31.87 14.09 22.57
CA PRO A 31 -32.86 13.39 21.75
C PRO A 31 -32.85 13.84 20.28
N PHE A 32 -33.18 12.92 19.38
CA PHE A 32 -33.54 13.24 18.00
C PHE A 32 -34.95 12.73 17.73
N HIS A 33 -35.83 13.65 17.33
CA HIS A 33 -37.20 13.41 16.89
C HIS A 33 -37.22 12.54 15.61
N ARG A 34 -38.11 11.54 15.58
CA ARG A 34 -38.52 10.83 14.35
C ARG A 34 -39.81 11.46 13.81
N PRO A 35 -39.98 11.53 12.49
CA PRO A 35 -41.26 11.29 11.85
C PRO A 35 -41.34 9.85 11.34
N SER A 36 -42.50 9.26 11.55
CA SER A 36 -42.95 7.96 11.07
C SER A 36 -43.33 7.99 9.60
N SER A 37 -42.88 7.00 8.82
CA SER A 37 -43.70 6.44 7.73
C SER A 37 -43.26 5.02 7.39
N SER A 38 -44.27 4.18 7.23
CA SER A 38 -44.32 2.73 7.12
C SER A 38 -43.54 2.14 5.93
N LEU A 39 -42.80 1.08 6.20
CA LEU A 39 -42.30 0.12 5.22
C LEU A 39 -43.46 -0.79 4.77
N SER A 40 -43.77 -0.77 3.48
CA SER A 40 -44.56 -1.81 2.83
C SER A 40 -43.65 -2.70 1.97
N ASN A 41 -43.80 -4.00 2.21
CA ASN A 41 -43.11 -5.12 1.58
C ASN A 41 -43.11 -5.05 0.03
N LEU A 42 -41.96 -5.23 -0.59
CA LEU A 42 -41.87 -5.67 -1.99
C LEU A 42 -41.62 -7.19 -1.97
N ALA A 43 -42.70 -7.93 -2.22
CA ALA A 43 -42.68 -9.35 -2.47
C ALA A 43 -42.16 -9.63 -3.89
N PHE A 44 -41.34 -10.66 -4.01
CA PHE A 44 -40.98 -11.31 -5.27
C PHE A 44 -42.24 -11.95 -5.87
N ASP A 45 -42.67 -11.52 -7.06
CA ASP A 45 -43.69 -12.20 -7.84
C ASP A 45 -43.04 -13.04 -8.94
N SER A 46 -43.15 -14.35 -8.78
CA SER A 46 -42.76 -15.36 -9.74
C SER A 46 -44.02 -15.94 -10.39
N SER A 47 -44.54 -15.31 -11.44
CA SER A 47 -45.47 -15.98 -12.35
C SER A 47 -45.65 -15.20 -13.66
N ILE A 48 -45.98 -15.94 -14.72
CA ILE A 48 -46.29 -15.51 -16.10
C ILE A 48 -45.09 -15.62 -17.05
N ILE A 49 -45.02 -16.75 -17.77
CA ILE A 49 -45.27 -16.81 -19.22
C ILE A 49 -45.73 -18.24 -19.56
N ARG A 50 -46.99 -18.37 -20.00
CA ARG A 50 -47.56 -19.55 -20.64
C ARG A 50 -46.92 -19.72 -22.03
N GLN A 51 -46.25 -20.83 -22.29
CA GLN A 51 -45.89 -21.23 -23.65
C GLN A 51 -47.12 -21.78 -24.38
N LYS A 52 -47.45 -21.21 -25.54
CA LYS A 52 -48.24 -21.88 -26.58
C LYS A 52 -47.30 -22.22 -27.74
N SER A 53 -47.25 -23.50 -28.08
CA SER A 53 -46.52 -24.05 -29.22
C SER A 53 -47.29 -23.84 -30.52
N THR A 54 -46.66 -23.21 -31.51
CA THR A 54 -46.99 -23.40 -32.94
C THR A 54 -45.72 -23.25 -33.77
N SER A 55 -45.46 -24.25 -34.59
CA SER A 55 -44.34 -24.42 -35.52
C SER A 55 -44.45 -23.55 -36.77
N VAL A 56 -43.38 -22.86 -37.21
CA VAL A 56 -43.04 -22.62 -38.64
C VAL A 56 -41.52 -22.40 -38.77
N ALA A 57 -40.97 -22.90 -39.88
CA ALA A 57 -39.58 -23.02 -40.29
C ALA A 57 -38.75 -21.72 -40.46
N GLY A 58 -37.45 -21.87 -40.24
CA GLY A 58 -36.34 -21.28 -41.01
C GLY A 58 -36.15 -19.76 -40.99
N LYS A 59 -35.09 -19.28 -40.31
CA LYS A 59 -34.22 -18.17 -40.75
C LYS A 59 -33.00 -17.99 -39.82
N ARG A 60 -31.89 -17.54 -40.41
CA ARG A 60 -30.54 -17.33 -39.85
C ARG A 60 -30.54 -16.62 -38.50
N VAL A 61 -29.70 -17.09 -37.58
CA VAL A 61 -29.35 -16.42 -36.32
C VAL A 61 -28.40 -15.25 -36.63
N SER A 62 -28.86 -14.04 -36.38
CA SER A 62 -28.03 -12.83 -36.29
C SER A 62 -27.50 -12.68 -34.85
N PRO A 63 -26.28 -12.16 -34.63
CA PRO A 63 -25.74 -12.05 -33.28
C PRO A 63 -26.48 -10.99 -32.46
N VAL A 64 -26.68 -11.31 -31.18
CA VAL A 64 -27.33 -10.48 -30.18
C VAL A 64 -26.48 -9.22 -29.94
N LEU A 65 -27.06 -8.06 -30.22
CA LEU A 65 -26.48 -6.75 -29.90
C LEU A 65 -26.57 -6.55 -28.38
N HIS A 66 -25.43 -6.54 -27.68
CA HIS A 66 -25.39 -6.09 -26.29
C HIS A 66 -25.74 -4.60 -26.25
N THR A 67 -26.93 -4.26 -25.75
CA THR A 67 -27.34 -2.89 -25.48
C THR A 67 -26.61 -2.42 -24.23
N VAL A 68 -25.50 -1.70 -24.39
CA VAL A 68 -24.87 -0.95 -23.29
C VAL A 68 -25.71 0.31 -23.09
N ALA A 69 -26.28 0.48 -21.90
CA ALA A 69 -27.02 1.69 -21.56
C ALA A 69 -26.09 2.89 -21.65
N ALA A 70 -26.29 3.73 -22.67
CA ALA A 70 -25.58 4.98 -22.83
C ALA A 70 -26.07 5.96 -21.76
N TYR A 71 -25.27 6.18 -20.72
CA TYR A 71 -25.38 7.39 -19.91
C TYR A 71 -24.83 8.55 -20.74
N SER A 72 -25.75 9.35 -21.26
CA SER A 72 -25.45 10.59 -21.96
C SER A 72 -25.12 11.70 -20.95
N GLY A 73 -23.95 12.33 -21.12
CA GLY A 73 -23.65 13.65 -20.60
C GLY A 73 -22.71 13.68 -19.39
N ASP A 74 -21.42 13.90 -19.64
CA ASP A 74 -20.80 15.20 -19.39
C ASP A 74 -19.39 15.21 -19.97
N LYS A 75 -18.93 16.40 -20.39
CA LYS A 75 -17.65 16.71 -21.06
C LYS A 75 -16.52 15.75 -20.65
N ASP A 76 -15.75 15.28 -21.63
CA ASP A 76 -14.53 14.47 -21.48
C ASP A 76 -13.50 15.15 -20.54
N TYR A 77 -13.74 15.09 -19.23
CA TYR A 77 -12.71 15.25 -18.23
C TYR A 77 -11.88 13.97 -18.32
N ILE A 78 -10.84 14.01 -19.14
CA ILE A 78 -9.78 13.01 -19.06
C ILE A 78 -9.22 13.15 -17.65
N ALA A 79 -9.63 12.26 -16.76
CA ALA A 79 -9.09 12.18 -15.41
C ALA A 79 -7.57 12.12 -15.53
N ASP A 80 -6.86 12.93 -14.74
CA ASP A 80 -5.41 12.95 -14.80
C ASP A 80 -4.86 11.53 -14.59
N PRO A 81 -3.81 11.13 -15.33
CA PRO A 81 -3.17 9.84 -15.10
C PRO A 81 -2.85 9.66 -13.60
N PRO A 82 -3.00 8.45 -13.02
CA PRO A 82 -2.83 8.24 -11.58
C PRO A 82 -1.53 8.81 -11.03
N ALA A 83 -0.43 8.65 -11.76
CA ALA A 83 0.87 9.19 -11.39
C ALA A 83 0.90 10.73 -11.29
N LYS A 84 0.21 11.43 -12.20
CA LYS A 84 0.10 12.90 -12.18
C LYS A 84 -0.75 13.37 -11.01
N ALA A 85 -1.82 12.63 -10.67
CA ALA A 85 -2.61 12.89 -9.47
C ALA A 85 -1.76 12.78 -8.20
N LEU A 86 -0.95 11.71 -8.09
CA LEU A 86 -0.03 11.54 -6.96
C LEU A 86 1.04 12.63 -6.91
N ARG A 87 1.66 12.99 -8.04
CA ARG A 87 2.67 14.07 -8.07
C ARG A 87 2.14 15.40 -7.55
N ARG A 88 0.89 15.76 -7.84
CA ARG A 88 0.27 16.96 -7.26
C ARG A 88 0.21 16.91 -5.73
N ILE A 89 -0.10 15.75 -5.16
CA ILE A 89 -0.10 15.54 -3.70
C ILE A 89 1.32 15.69 -3.15
N LEU A 90 2.33 15.17 -3.85
CA LEU A 90 3.74 15.29 -3.44
C LEU A 90 4.25 16.73 -3.53
N GLU A 91 3.80 17.50 -4.51
CA GLU A 91 4.19 18.90 -4.73
C GLU A 91 3.48 19.85 -3.76
N SER A 92 2.27 19.49 -3.29
CA SER A 92 1.56 20.30 -2.31
C SER A 92 2.26 20.29 -0.94
N PRO A 93 2.33 21.45 -0.27
CA PRO A 93 2.94 21.56 1.04
C PRO A 93 2.07 20.86 2.07
N GLY A 94 2.69 20.09 2.95
CA GLY A 94 2.04 19.55 4.13
C GLY A 94 2.40 18.11 4.43
N ILE A 95 1.48 17.50 5.17
CA ILE A 95 1.60 16.14 5.66
C ILE A 95 0.38 15.34 5.23
N TYR A 96 0.62 14.29 4.46
CA TYR A 96 -0.44 13.42 3.94
C TYR A 96 -0.41 12.06 4.62
N GLN A 97 -1.57 11.48 4.86
CA GLN A 97 -1.73 10.13 5.41
C GLN A 97 -2.28 9.24 4.31
N GLY A 98 -1.58 8.15 4.00
CA GLY A 98 -2.05 7.14 3.05
C GLY A 98 -2.16 5.80 3.76
N PRO A 99 -3.36 5.31 4.11
CA PRO A 99 -3.52 4.01 4.73
C PRO A 99 -3.13 2.85 3.80
N ALA A 100 -2.70 1.75 4.42
CA ALA A 100 -2.43 0.50 3.71
C ALA A 100 -3.74 -0.16 3.25
N CYS A 101 -3.75 -0.70 2.04
CA CYS A 101 -4.76 -1.63 1.55
C CYS A 101 -4.11 -2.91 1.02
N PHE A 102 -4.91 -3.95 0.84
CA PHE A 102 -4.42 -5.26 0.37
C PHE A 102 -5.40 -6.01 -0.55
N ASP A 103 -6.59 -5.45 -0.76
CA ASP A 103 -7.58 -5.91 -1.71
C ASP A 103 -8.48 -4.74 -2.17
N ALA A 104 -9.33 -4.99 -3.17
CA ALA A 104 -10.24 -3.98 -3.71
C ALA A 104 -11.21 -3.40 -2.66
N LEU A 105 -11.66 -4.22 -1.71
CA LEU A 105 -12.60 -3.79 -0.66
C LEU A 105 -11.93 -2.82 0.31
N SER A 106 -10.76 -3.16 0.83
CA SER A 106 -9.97 -2.30 1.71
C SER A 106 -9.60 -0.98 1.01
N ALA A 107 -9.22 -1.01 -0.26
CA ALA A 107 -8.96 0.20 -1.04
C ALA A 107 -10.21 1.10 -1.15
N LYS A 108 -11.38 0.51 -1.44
CA LYS A 108 -12.66 1.25 -1.44
C LYS A 108 -13.00 1.85 -0.07
N LEU A 109 -12.68 1.15 1.01
CA LEU A 109 -12.90 1.69 2.37
C LEU A 109 -11.99 2.89 2.65
N VAL A 110 -10.73 2.85 2.19
CA VAL A 110 -9.80 3.98 2.28
C VAL A 110 -10.30 5.18 1.49
N GLU A 111 -10.70 4.99 0.23
CA GLU A 111 -11.29 6.04 -0.61
C GLU A 111 -12.53 6.66 0.05
N ARG A 112 -13.46 5.83 0.56
CA ARG A 112 -14.68 6.32 1.20
C ARG A 112 -14.44 7.03 2.52
N ALA A 113 -13.32 6.75 3.20
CA ALA A 113 -12.90 7.49 4.37
C ALA A 113 -12.33 8.88 4.05
N GLY A 114 -12.13 9.20 2.76
CA GLY A 114 -11.72 10.52 2.28
C GLY A 114 -10.21 10.72 2.21
N PHE A 115 -9.40 9.65 2.21
CA PHE A 115 -7.96 9.74 2.00
C PHE A 115 -7.64 10.05 0.53
N GLU A 116 -6.62 10.89 0.31
CA GLU A 116 -6.25 11.36 -1.04
C GLU A 116 -5.46 10.34 -1.86
N PHE A 117 -4.81 9.38 -1.18
CA PHE A 117 -4.08 8.28 -1.80
C PHE A 117 -4.03 7.10 -0.82
N CYS A 118 -3.67 5.93 -1.33
CA CYS A 118 -3.37 4.76 -0.50
C CYS A 118 -2.12 4.05 -1.03
N PHE A 119 -1.66 3.05 -0.27
CA PHE A 119 -0.59 2.18 -0.73
C PHE A 119 -0.93 0.71 -0.48
N THR A 120 -0.34 -0.19 -1.25
CA THR A 120 -0.49 -1.62 -1.01
C THR A 120 0.55 -2.14 -0.04
N SER A 121 0.15 -3.00 0.89
CA SER A 121 1.07 -3.66 1.81
C SER A 121 1.40 -5.06 1.30
N GLY A 122 2.65 -5.32 0.90
CA GLY A 122 3.10 -6.66 0.48
C GLY A 122 2.86 -7.73 1.55
N PHE A 123 3.12 -7.39 2.81
CA PHE A 123 2.79 -8.25 3.96
C PHE A 123 1.31 -8.62 4.00
N SER A 124 0.43 -7.63 3.93
CA SER A 124 -1.01 -7.85 4.05
C SER A 124 -1.57 -8.62 2.86
N ILE A 125 -1.04 -8.37 1.66
CA ILE A 125 -1.42 -9.14 0.47
C ILE A 125 -0.97 -10.59 0.61
N SER A 126 0.28 -10.85 1.01
CA SER A 126 0.78 -12.22 1.24
C SER A 126 -0.08 -12.96 2.28
N ALA A 127 -0.36 -12.30 3.41
CA ALA A 127 -1.16 -12.89 4.48
C ALA A 127 -2.60 -13.19 4.03
N ALA A 128 -3.28 -12.23 3.39
CA ALA A 128 -4.68 -12.37 3.00
C ALA A 128 -4.88 -13.30 1.80
N ARG A 129 -3.97 -13.26 0.82
CA ARG A 129 -4.09 -14.03 -0.42
C ARG A 129 -3.56 -15.45 -0.29
N LEU A 130 -2.43 -15.63 0.39
CA LEU A 130 -1.70 -16.91 0.44
C LEU A 130 -1.78 -17.58 1.81
N GLY A 131 -2.15 -16.85 2.87
CA GLY A 131 -2.00 -17.35 4.24
C GLY A 131 -0.53 -17.55 4.64
N LEU A 132 0.40 -16.88 3.95
CA LEU A 132 1.84 -17.03 4.11
C LEU A 132 2.51 -15.75 4.63
N PRO A 133 3.61 -15.88 5.39
CA PRO A 133 4.36 -14.73 5.88
C PRO A 133 5.06 -13.96 4.76
N ASP A 134 5.40 -12.71 5.06
CA ASP A 134 6.09 -11.81 4.16
C ASP A 134 7.60 -12.07 4.11
N THR A 135 7.97 -13.18 3.47
CA THR A 135 9.36 -13.63 3.31
C THR A 135 9.68 -13.94 1.84
N GLY A 136 9.06 -13.17 0.93
CA GLY A 136 9.25 -13.33 -0.51
C GLY A 136 8.53 -14.53 -1.14
N PHE A 137 7.53 -15.11 -0.47
CA PHE A 137 6.70 -16.18 -1.05
C PHE A 137 5.75 -15.67 -2.12
N ILE A 138 5.18 -14.48 -1.93
CA ILE A 138 4.31 -13.90 -2.93
C ILE A 138 5.10 -13.56 -4.18
N SER A 139 4.64 -14.07 -5.32
CA SER A 139 5.32 -13.87 -6.59
C SER A 139 4.98 -12.50 -7.19
N PHE A 140 5.86 -12.06 -8.09
CA PHE A 140 5.63 -10.89 -8.95
C PHE A 140 4.24 -10.91 -9.62
N GLY A 141 3.83 -12.06 -10.16
CA GLY A 141 2.54 -12.17 -10.88
C GLY A 141 1.34 -12.00 -9.95
N GLU A 142 1.40 -12.53 -8.74
CA GLU A 142 0.33 -12.42 -7.74
C GLU A 142 0.19 -10.99 -7.22
N MET A 143 1.32 -10.30 -7.00
CA MET A 143 1.34 -8.88 -6.62
C MET A 143 0.72 -8.00 -7.70
N ILE A 144 1.09 -8.21 -8.97
CA ILE A 144 0.54 -7.45 -10.10
C ILE A 144 -0.97 -7.68 -10.24
N GLU A 145 -1.43 -8.94 -10.15
CA GLU A 145 -2.86 -9.23 -10.31
C GLU A 145 -3.69 -8.60 -9.19
N GLN A 146 -3.22 -8.65 -7.94
CA GLN A 146 -3.90 -7.93 -6.86
C GLN A 146 -3.85 -6.42 -7.04
N GLY A 147 -2.71 -5.90 -7.46
CA GLY A 147 -2.53 -4.48 -7.76
C GLY A 147 -3.55 -3.97 -8.77
N ARG A 148 -3.74 -4.70 -9.86
CA ARG A 148 -4.73 -4.38 -10.91
C ARG A 148 -6.15 -4.32 -10.36
N LEU A 149 -6.55 -5.30 -9.52
CA LEU A 149 -7.88 -5.30 -8.90
C LEU A 149 -8.07 -4.10 -7.95
N ILE A 150 -7.03 -3.72 -7.23
CA ILE A 150 -7.05 -2.58 -6.30
C ILE A 150 -7.19 -1.26 -7.06
N THR A 151 -6.36 -1.03 -8.07
CA THR A 151 -6.33 0.23 -8.84
C THR A 151 -7.59 0.41 -9.68
N GLU A 152 -8.14 -0.65 -10.27
CA GLU A 152 -9.43 -0.59 -10.99
C GLU A 152 -10.60 -0.30 -10.05
N ALA A 153 -10.48 -0.66 -8.77
CA ALA A 153 -11.52 -0.45 -7.79
C ALA A 153 -11.60 0.99 -7.28
N VAL A 154 -10.58 1.84 -7.42
CA VAL A 154 -10.57 3.19 -6.82
C VAL A 154 -10.20 4.27 -7.84
N SER A 155 -10.58 5.51 -7.57
CA SER A 155 -10.18 6.69 -8.35
C SER A 155 -9.03 7.47 -7.71
N ILE A 156 -8.73 7.20 -6.43
CA ILE A 156 -7.55 7.77 -5.75
C ILE A 156 -6.25 7.08 -6.22
N PRO A 157 -5.12 7.81 -6.31
CA PRO A 157 -3.83 7.21 -6.63
C PRO A 157 -3.40 6.14 -5.61
N VAL A 158 -2.84 5.05 -6.14
CA VAL A 158 -2.34 3.92 -5.36
C VAL A 158 -0.83 3.78 -5.55
N ILE A 159 -0.08 3.70 -4.46
CA ILE A 159 1.35 3.35 -4.46
C ILE A 159 1.49 1.85 -4.23
N GLY A 160 2.14 1.14 -5.14
CA GLY A 160 2.32 -0.31 -5.03
C GLY A 160 3.60 -0.72 -4.30
N ASP A 161 3.54 -1.73 -3.45
CA ASP A 161 4.74 -2.39 -2.90
C ASP A 161 5.40 -3.28 -3.96
N GLY A 162 6.55 -2.83 -4.49
CA GLY A 162 7.31 -3.54 -5.51
C GLY A 162 8.40 -4.47 -4.95
N ASP A 163 8.42 -4.70 -3.63
CA ASP A 163 9.46 -5.45 -2.93
C ASP A 163 10.86 -4.98 -3.36
N ASN A 164 11.78 -5.91 -3.60
CA ASN A 164 13.12 -5.67 -4.12
C ASN A 164 13.19 -5.63 -5.67
N GLY A 165 12.04 -5.59 -6.35
CA GLY A 165 11.94 -5.61 -7.82
C GLY A 165 12.04 -6.98 -8.49
N TYR A 166 11.94 -8.06 -7.70
CA TYR A 166 11.82 -9.46 -8.17
C TYR A 166 12.98 -9.96 -9.04
N GLY A 167 14.20 -9.48 -8.79
CA GLY A 167 15.42 -9.96 -9.45
C GLY A 167 16.45 -8.85 -9.66
N ASN A 168 17.08 -8.83 -10.84
CA ASN A 168 18.11 -7.86 -11.18
C ASN A 168 17.52 -6.58 -11.81
N ALA A 169 18.36 -5.67 -12.31
CA ALA A 169 17.94 -4.42 -12.96
C ALA A 169 16.90 -4.61 -14.08
N MET A 170 16.99 -5.69 -14.87
CA MET A 170 16.00 -5.98 -15.92
C MET A 170 14.65 -6.41 -15.34
N ASN A 171 14.65 -7.15 -14.23
CA ASN A 171 13.43 -7.47 -13.49
C ASN A 171 12.80 -6.21 -12.89
N VAL A 172 13.60 -5.29 -12.35
CA VAL A 172 13.11 -3.98 -11.88
C VAL A 172 12.42 -3.23 -13.01
N LYS A 173 13.04 -3.14 -14.21
CA LYS A 173 12.42 -2.51 -15.37
C LYS A 173 11.08 -3.15 -15.73
N ARG A 174 11.03 -4.50 -15.78
CA ARG A 174 9.80 -5.24 -16.04
C ARG A 174 8.73 -4.96 -14.97
N THR A 175 9.13 -4.86 -13.72
CA THR A 175 8.24 -4.59 -12.58
C THR A 175 7.63 -3.22 -12.73
N VAL A 176 8.42 -2.16 -12.84
CA VAL A 176 7.93 -0.79 -13.02
C VAL A 176 6.98 -0.67 -14.20
N LYS A 177 7.35 -1.21 -15.37
CA LYS A 177 6.48 -1.22 -16.55
C LYS A 177 5.15 -1.93 -16.31
N SER A 178 5.17 -3.01 -15.54
CA SER A 178 3.95 -3.77 -15.20
C SER A 178 3.08 -3.04 -14.18
N TYR A 179 3.68 -2.36 -13.21
CA TYR A 179 2.96 -1.52 -12.25
C TYR A 179 2.28 -0.34 -12.95
N ILE A 180 2.95 0.30 -13.92
CA ILE A 180 2.35 1.34 -14.76
C ILE A 180 1.11 0.78 -15.49
N ARG A 181 1.23 -0.39 -16.15
CA ARG A 181 0.09 -1.01 -16.87
C ARG A 181 -1.04 -1.45 -15.94
N ALA A 182 -0.73 -1.80 -14.69
CA ALA A 182 -1.72 -2.11 -13.67
C ALA A 182 -2.39 -0.86 -13.09
N GLY A 183 -2.02 0.35 -13.51
CA GLY A 183 -2.68 1.58 -13.06
C GLY A 183 -2.13 2.17 -11.75
N PHE A 184 -0.99 1.69 -11.26
CA PHE A 184 -0.36 2.29 -10.08
C PHE A 184 0.16 3.70 -10.37
N ALA A 185 -0.01 4.58 -9.38
CA ALA A 185 0.50 5.94 -9.40
C ALA A 185 1.96 6.03 -8.94
N GLY A 186 2.39 5.10 -8.08
CA GLY A 186 3.75 4.98 -7.60
C GLY A 186 4.14 3.55 -7.28
N ILE A 187 5.42 3.33 -7.05
CA ILE A 187 5.99 2.04 -6.66
C ILE A 187 7.05 2.22 -5.57
N ILE A 188 7.02 1.38 -4.55
CA ILE A 188 8.06 1.26 -3.51
C ILE A 188 9.04 0.17 -3.93
N LEU A 189 10.33 0.50 -3.93
CA LEU A 189 11.41 -0.44 -4.22
C LEU A 189 12.44 -0.42 -3.10
N GLU A 190 12.73 -1.60 -2.55
CA GLU A 190 13.67 -1.76 -1.43
C GLU A 190 15.02 -2.37 -1.83
N ASP A 191 16.03 -2.15 -0.98
CA ASP A 191 17.41 -2.58 -1.20
C ASP A 191 17.75 -3.92 -0.52
N GLN A 192 16.74 -4.71 -0.13
CA GLN A 192 16.96 -6.03 0.44
C GLN A 192 17.53 -7.04 -0.56
N VAL A 193 18.28 -8.01 -0.05
CA VAL A 193 18.66 -9.22 -0.81
C VAL A 193 17.42 -10.06 -1.13
N SER A 194 17.52 -10.96 -2.09
CA SER A 194 16.48 -11.96 -2.35
C SER A 194 16.86 -13.32 -1.71
N PRO A 195 15.92 -14.06 -1.08
CA PRO A 195 14.56 -13.63 -0.77
C PRO A 195 14.55 -12.51 0.29
N LYS A 196 13.58 -11.59 0.15
CA LYS A 196 13.41 -10.45 1.07
C LYS A 196 12.73 -10.87 2.36
N ALA A 197 12.91 -10.09 3.43
CA ALA A 197 12.24 -10.30 4.71
C ALA A 197 11.40 -9.07 5.09
N CYS A 198 10.31 -9.28 5.82
CA CYS A 198 9.48 -8.18 6.32
C CYS A 198 10.31 -7.12 7.07
N GLY A 199 9.95 -5.85 6.92
CA GLY A 199 10.59 -4.71 7.60
C GLY A 199 10.58 -4.77 9.14
N HIS A 200 9.80 -5.67 9.73
CA HIS A 200 9.72 -5.84 11.18
C HIS A 200 10.49 -7.07 11.70
N THR A 201 11.15 -7.83 10.81
CA THR A 201 11.89 -9.04 11.18
C THR A 201 13.38 -8.75 11.39
N GLN A 202 14.00 -9.41 12.38
CA GLN A 202 15.45 -9.30 12.63
C GLN A 202 16.27 -10.05 11.57
N GLY A 203 17.53 -9.66 11.40
CA GLY A 203 18.47 -10.35 10.49
C GLY A 203 18.33 -9.98 9.01
N ARG A 204 17.70 -8.84 8.71
CA ARG A 204 17.63 -8.29 7.35
C ARG A 204 19.02 -8.09 6.76
N LYS A 205 19.11 -8.30 5.45
CA LYS A 205 20.32 -8.08 4.66
C LYS A 205 19.98 -7.21 3.49
N VAL A 206 20.82 -6.21 3.24
CA VAL A 206 20.73 -5.33 2.08
C VAL A 206 21.81 -5.66 1.08
N VAL A 207 21.56 -5.36 -0.18
CA VAL A 207 22.56 -5.52 -1.26
C VAL A 207 23.66 -4.47 -1.15
N SER A 208 24.69 -4.61 -1.98
CA SER A 208 25.76 -3.60 -2.06
C SER A 208 25.18 -2.23 -2.45
N ARG A 209 25.93 -1.17 -2.15
CA ARG A 209 25.54 0.20 -2.51
C ARG A 209 25.32 0.36 -4.01
N GLU A 210 26.21 -0.26 -4.80
CA GLU A 210 26.19 -0.22 -6.26
C GLU A 210 24.92 -0.89 -6.81
N GLU A 211 24.57 -2.07 -6.29
CA GLU A 211 23.36 -2.77 -6.71
C GLU A 211 22.10 -2.01 -6.31
N ALA A 212 22.04 -1.47 -5.09
CA ALA A 212 20.90 -0.71 -4.61
C ALA A 212 20.63 0.52 -5.50
N VAL A 213 21.68 1.30 -5.79
CA VAL A 213 21.59 2.46 -6.70
C VAL A 213 21.22 2.03 -8.12
N MET A 214 21.75 0.90 -8.60
CA MET A 214 21.43 0.37 -9.92
C MET A 214 19.94 0.02 -10.06
N ARG A 215 19.30 -0.51 -9.02
CA ARG A 215 17.84 -0.78 -9.03
C ARG A 215 17.04 0.51 -9.18
N ILE A 216 17.38 1.57 -8.44
CA ILE A 216 16.70 2.87 -8.57
C ILE A 216 16.90 3.48 -9.97
N LYS A 217 18.13 3.44 -10.51
CA LYS A 217 18.40 3.89 -11.88
C LYS A 217 17.59 3.10 -12.91
N ALA A 218 17.51 1.78 -12.75
CA ALA A 218 16.70 0.94 -13.62
C ALA A 218 15.21 1.30 -13.57
N ALA A 219 14.68 1.63 -12.38
CA ALA A 219 13.30 2.09 -12.23
C ALA A 219 13.06 3.44 -12.93
N VAL A 220 13.99 4.40 -12.77
CA VAL A 220 13.94 5.71 -13.43
C VAL A 220 14.01 5.58 -14.95
N ASP A 221 14.86 4.69 -15.45
CA ASP A 221 14.94 4.38 -16.88
C ASP A 221 13.62 3.76 -17.39
N ALA A 222 13.04 2.81 -16.66
CA ALA A 222 11.77 2.19 -17.04
C ALA A 222 10.62 3.19 -17.10
N ARG A 223 10.59 4.16 -16.17
CA ARG A 223 9.66 5.29 -16.18
C ARG A 223 9.80 6.10 -17.48
N LYS A 224 11.03 6.53 -17.81
CA LYS A 224 11.34 7.29 -19.04
C LYS A 224 10.97 6.51 -20.30
N GLU A 225 11.38 5.25 -20.39
CA GLU A 225 11.10 4.35 -21.52
C GLU A 225 9.59 4.13 -21.74
N SER A 226 8.77 4.28 -20.71
CA SER A 226 7.32 4.08 -20.78
C SER A 226 6.54 5.37 -21.06
N GLY A 227 7.20 6.54 -21.04
CA GLY A 227 6.52 7.84 -21.12
C GLY A 227 5.53 8.08 -19.98
N SER A 228 5.75 7.44 -18.82
CA SER A 228 4.90 7.54 -17.64
C SER A 228 5.58 8.41 -16.58
N ASP A 229 4.79 9.07 -15.75
CA ASP A 229 5.27 9.86 -14.63
C ASP A 229 5.24 9.10 -13.29
N ILE A 230 5.17 7.76 -13.31
CA ILE A 230 5.09 6.94 -12.09
C ILE A 230 6.08 7.40 -11.02
N VAL A 231 5.61 7.53 -9.79
CA VAL A 231 6.42 7.96 -8.63
C VAL A 231 7.26 6.78 -8.15
N ILE A 232 8.57 6.99 -8.03
CA ILE A 232 9.52 6.00 -7.54
C ILE A 232 9.84 6.32 -6.07
N VAL A 233 9.33 5.49 -5.17
CA VAL A 233 9.64 5.54 -3.74
C VAL A 233 10.82 4.60 -3.48
N ALA A 234 11.97 5.16 -3.15
CA ALA A 234 13.17 4.39 -2.83
C ALA A 234 13.23 4.10 -1.33
N ARG A 235 13.07 2.82 -0.98
CA ARG A 235 13.13 2.32 0.39
C ARG A 235 14.52 1.75 0.70
N THR A 236 15.03 2.02 1.90
CA THR A 236 16.19 1.30 2.45
C THR A 236 15.87 0.65 3.79
N ASP A 237 16.29 -0.61 3.93
CA ASP A 237 16.21 -1.40 5.17
C ASP A 237 17.55 -1.44 5.91
N SER A 238 18.54 -0.66 5.44
CA SER A 238 19.90 -0.61 5.97
C SER A 238 20.01 -0.09 7.39
N ARG A 239 18.98 0.61 7.91
CA ARG A 239 18.98 1.10 9.30
C ARG A 239 19.13 -0.04 10.31
N GLN A 240 18.41 -1.14 10.11
CA GLN A 240 18.57 -2.33 10.95
C GLN A 240 19.64 -3.29 10.42
N ALA A 241 19.82 -3.39 9.11
CA ALA A 241 20.76 -4.35 8.53
C ALA A 241 22.23 -3.94 8.67
N VAL A 242 22.53 -2.63 8.75
CA VAL A 242 23.89 -2.09 8.75
C VAL A 242 24.04 -0.99 9.82
N SER A 243 23.54 0.22 9.57
CA SER A 243 23.62 1.36 10.49
C SER A 243 22.73 2.51 10.03
N PHE A 244 22.51 3.50 10.91
CA PHE A 244 21.81 4.73 10.55
C PHE A 244 22.59 5.55 9.52
N ASP A 245 23.90 5.71 9.69
CA ASP A 245 24.74 6.46 8.74
C ASP A 245 24.71 5.86 7.33
N GLU A 246 24.69 4.52 7.23
CA GLU A 246 24.52 3.82 5.96
C GLU A 246 23.18 4.16 5.31
N SER A 247 22.10 4.19 6.09
CA SER A 247 20.76 4.53 5.59
C SER A 247 20.65 5.96 5.08
N LEU A 248 21.34 6.91 5.74
CA LEU A 248 21.44 8.29 5.25
C LEU A 248 22.24 8.37 3.95
N TRP A 249 23.38 7.67 3.87
CA TRP A 249 24.18 7.62 2.64
C TRP A 249 23.37 7.09 1.46
N ARG A 250 22.67 5.96 1.66
CA ARG A 250 21.83 5.34 0.62
C ARG A 250 20.69 6.25 0.19
N SER A 251 20.05 6.92 1.13
CA SER A 251 18.99 7.88 0.84
C SER A 251 19.47 9.04 -0.05
N ARG A 252 20.67 9.59 0.18
CA ARG A 252 21.28 10.60 -0.73
C ARG A 252 21.51 10.01 -2.11
N ALA A 253 22.12 8.83 -2.17
CA ALA A 253 22.43 8.18 -3.44
C ALA A 253 21.16 7.83 -4.24
N PHE A 254 20.04 7.50 -3.57
CA PHE A 254 18.75 7.26 -4.21
C PHE A 254 18.11 8.55 -4.74
N ALA A 255 18.23 9.66 -4.00
CA ALA A 255 17.83 10.98 -4.49
C ALA A 255 18.63 11.38 -5.73
N ASP A 256 19.96 11.24 -5.69
CA ASP A 256 20.86 11.53 -6.81
C ASP A 256 20.58 10.63 -8.03
N ALA A 257 20.11 9.40 -7.79
CA ALA A 257 19.70 8.47 -8.84
C ALA A 257 18.33 8.82 -9.47
N GLY A 258 17.58 9.75 -8.88
CA GLY A 258 16.30 10.25 -9.41
C GLY A 258 15.04 9.64 -8.78
N ALA A 259 15.14 9.09 -7.56
CA ALA A 259 13.96 8.73 -6.77
C ALA A 259 13.12 9.97 -6.44
N ASP A 260 11.80 9.84 -6.50
CA ASP A 260 10.87 10.94 -6.23
C ASP A 260 10.53 11.06 -4.73
N VAL A 261 10.60 9.95 -4.00
CA VAL A 261 10.32 9.88 -2.55
C VAL A 261 11.34 8.97 -1.90
N LEU A 262 11.82 9.33 -0.72
CA LEU A 262 12.75 8.53 0.07
C LEU A 262 12.05 7.90 1.27
N PHE A 263 12.43 6.68 1.61
CA PHE A 263 11.89 5.96 2.77
C PHE A 263 13.01 5.19 3.48
N ILE A 264 13.33 5.55 4.72
CA ILE A 264 14.15 4.70 5.60
C ILE A 264 13.21 3.90 6.49
N ASP A 265 13.27 2.58 6.40
CA ASP A 265 12.47 1.72 7.26
C ASP A 265 13.05 1.65 8.68
N ALA A 266 12.16 1.53 9.66
CA ALA A 266 12.47 1.35 11.07
C ALA A 266 13.39 2.42 11.71
N LEU A 267 13.16 3.69 11.38
CA LEU A 267 13.69 4.81 12.18
C LEU A 267 13.20 4.69 13.63
N THR A 268 14.11 4.96 14.58
CA THR A 268 13.90 4.66 16.00
C THR A 268 13.66 5.90 16.86
N SER A 269 13.92 7.10 16.33
CA SER A 269 13.80 8.34 17.09
C SER A 269 13.42 9.54 16.23
N LYS A 270 12.99 10.60 16.90
CA LYS A 270 12.69 11.90 16.27
C LYS A 270 13.94 12.53 15.67
N GLU A 271 15.07 12.34 16.34
CA GLU A 271 16.38 12.85 15.95
C GLU A 271 16.84 12.20 14.64
N GLU A 272 16.66 10.88 14.51
CA GLU A 272 16.92 10.18 13.26
C GLU A 272 16.02 10.69 12.12
N MET A 273 14.74 10.95 12.40
CA MET A 273 13.83 11.53 11.39
C MET A 273 14.28 12.94 10.95
N LYS A 274 14.76 13.79 11.88
CA LYS A 274 15.28 15.12 11.54
C LYS A 274 16.50 15.03 10.62
N ALA A 275 17.47 14.19 10.97
CA ALA A 275 18.66 13.97 10.15
C ALA A 275 18.32 13.34 8.78
N PHE A 276 17.31 12.48 8.71
CA PHE A 276 16.79 11.98 7.44
C PHE A 276 16.17 13.10 6.59
N CYS A 277 15.38 14.00 7.19
CA CYS A 277 14.83 15.16 6.48
C CYS A 277 15.91 16.07 5.87
N GLU A 278 17.03 16.26 6.58
CA GLU A 278 18.17 17.09 6.16
C GLU A 278 18.98 16.49 5.01
N THR A 279 18.89 15.18 4.81
CA THR A 279 19.73 14.42 3.88
C THR A 279 19.43 14.73 2.41
N ALA A 280 18.17 15.01 2.07
CA ALA A 280 17.75 15.49 0.75
C ALA A 280 16.54 16.43 0.92
N PRO A 281 16.74 17.71 1.27
CA PRO A 281 15.67 18.58 1.75
C PRO A 281 14.49 18.75 0.78
N LEU A 282 14.77 18.72 -0.54
CA LEU A 282 13.79 18.93 -1.60
C LEU A 282 13.02 17.67 -2.04
N VAL A 283 13.41 16.49 -1.55
CA VAL A 283 12.75 15.23 -1.91
C VAL A 283 11.77 14.84 -0.81
N PRO A 284 10.48 14.57 -1.10
CA PRO A 284 9.53 14.09 -0.10
C PRO A 284 10.02 12.85 0.66
N LYS A 285 9.66 12.76 1.95
CA LYS A 285 10.00 11.63 2.83
C LYS A 285 8.75 10.84 3.16
N MET A 286 8.81 9.53 3.03
CA MET A 286 7.80 8.60 3.50
C MET A 286 8.26 7.96 4.81
N VAL A 287 7.35 7.83 5.77
CA VAL A 287 7.61 7.18 7.06
C VAL A 287 6.44 6.27 7.45
N CYS A 288 6.73 5.09 7.97
CA CYS A 288 5.74 4.15 8.47
C CYS A 288 5.45 4.41 9.95
N HIS A 289 4.18 4.61 10.30
CA HIS A 289 3.74 5.11 11.61
C HIS A 289 3.77 4.05 12.74
N VAL A 290 4.26 2.83 12.48
CA VAL A 290 4.29 1.73 13.47
C VAL A 290 5.17 2.04 14.69
N TYR A 291 6.15 2.96 14.57
CA TYR A 291 7.10 3.26 15.65
C TYR A 291 7.22 4.73 16.07
N MET A 292 6.57 5.67 15.39
CA MET A 292 6.75 7.10 15.66
C MET A 292 5.44 7.88 15.77
N PHE A 293 5.07 8.26 16.99
CA PHE A 293 4.21 9.42 17.21
C PHE A 293 5.06 10.70 17.10
N CYS A 294 5.22 11.25 15.90
CA CYS A 294 5.71 12.63 15.80
C CYS A 294 5.25 13.37 14.55
N LYS A 295 4.52 14.47 14.77
CA LYS A 295 4.46 15.61 13.84
C LYS A 295 5.81 16.32 13.91
N ILE A 296 6.72 16.05 12.97
CA ILE A 296 7.89 16.91 12.74
C ILE A 296 7.65 17.57 11.40
N LEU A 297 7.58 18.88 11.35
CA LEU A 297 7.58 19.65 10.11
C LEU A 297 9.00 20.17 9.91
N ILE A 298 9.74 19.57 8.98
CA ILE A 298 10.98 20.18 8.46
C ILE A 298 10.74 20.43 6.99
N ASN A 299 10.67 21.72 6.61
CA ASN A 299 10.55 22.22 5.24
C ASN A 299 9.32 21.72 4.45
N GLY A 300 8.23 21.37 5.13
CA GLY A 300 6.90 21.33 4.53
C GLY A 300 6.53 20.10 3.69
N GLN A 301 7.29 19.00 3.73
CA GLN A 301 6.92 17.76 3.02
C GLN A 301 7.29 16.50 3.82
N ILE A 302 6.31 15.91 4.50
CA ILE A 302 6.43 14.55 5.06
C ILE A 302 5.15 13.78 4.75
N ILE A 303 5.27 12.59 4.19
CA ILE A 303 4.14 11.70 3.91
C ILE A 303 4.18 10.57 4.92
N PHE A 304 3.08 10.39 5.64
CA PHE A 304 2.90 9.29 6.57
C PHE A 304 2.14 8.15 5.89
N CYS A 305 2.57 6.95 6.26
CA CYS A 305 1.99 5.66 5.95
C CYS A 305 1.55 5.00 7.27
#